data_AF-A0A535F8N3-F1
#
_entry.id   AF-A0A535F8N3-F1
#
_cell.length_a   1.000
_cell.length_b   1.000
_cell.length_c   1.000
_cell.angle_alpha   90.00
_cell.angle_beta   90.00
_cell.angle_gamma   90.00
#
_symmetry.space_group_name_H-M   'P 1'
#
loop_
_entity.id
_entity.type
_entity.pdbx_description
1 polymer ?
#
loop_
_entity_poly.entity_id
_entity_poly.type
_entity_poly.pdbx_seq_one_letter_code
_entity_poly.pdbx_strand_id
1 'polypeptide(L)'
;MLDDILRETPMYKSIERRAREEGREEGLEKERKLRLSSLRQKLLMLQQKRFPQLSQMASKRVAQITRPDVLEDLMVKLALAQDSDEAEEALLVLAQSDQANTAS
;
A
#
# COMPACT_ATOMS: atom_id res chain seq x y z
N MET A 1 39.86 -15.49 10.60
CA MET A 1 41.12 -15.49 9.82
C MET A 1 40.88 -15.65 8.33
N LEU A 2 40.40 -16.81 7.84
CA LEU A 2 40.06 -16.96 6.42
C LEU A 2 38.90 -16.05 5.98
N ASP A 3 37.84 -15.93 6.80
CA ASP A 3 36.73 -15.02 6.53
C ASP A 3 37.16 -13.56 6.44
N ASP A 4 38.13 -13.14 7.26
CA ASP A 4 38.67 -11.78 7.25
C ASP A 4 39.46 -11.49 5.97
N ILE A 5 40.27 -12.45 5.51
CA ILE A 5 41.01 -12.37 4.24
C ILE A 5 40.03 -12.31 3.05
N LEU A 6 38.98 -13.14 3.09
CA LEU A 6 37.95 -13.17 2.05
C LEU A 6 37.16 -11.85 2.02
N ARG A 7 36.84 -11.28 3.18
CA ARG A 7 36.15 -9.98 3.34
C ARG A 7 36.88 -8.82 2.69
N GLU A 8 38.20 -8.87 2.62
CA GLU A 8 39.00 -7.82 1.99
C GLU A 8 39.00 -7.89 0.47
N THR A 9 38.68 -9.07 -0.11
CA THR A 9 38.67 -9.26 -1.56
C THR A 9 37.62 -8.37 -2.24
N PRO A 10 37.93 -7.81 -3.43
CA PRO A 10 36.97 -7.02 -4.19
C PRO A 10 35.66 -7.76 -4.50
N MET A 11 35.76 -9.08 -4.72
CA MET A 11 34.62 -9.95 -5.02
C MET A 11 33.68 -10.10 -3.81
N TYR A 12 34.21 -10.27 -2.61
CA TYR A 12 33.37 -10.37 -1.43
C TYR A 12 32.68 -9.03 -1.11
N LYS A 13 33.39 -7.90 -1.26
CA LYS A 13 32.82 -6.56 -1.06
C LYS A 13 31.69 -6.24 -2.04
N SER A 14 31.81 -6.72 -3.29
CA SER A 14 30.74 -6.53 -4.30
C SER A 14 29.50 -7.36 -3.98
N ILE A 15 29.68 -8.61 -3.52
CA ILE A 15 28.60 -9.48 -3.05
C ILE A 15 27.90 -8.86 -1.83
N GLU A 16 28.65 -8.39 -0.82
CA GLU A 16 28.05 -7.74 0.35
C GLU A 16 27.29 -6.45 -0.03
N ARG A 17 27.79 -5.68 -0.99
CA ARG A 17 27.10 -4.47 -1.46
C ARG A 17 25.76 -4.84 -2.10
N ARG A 18 25.76 -5.80 -3.03
CA ARG A 18 24.55 -6.28 -3.69
C ARG A 18 23.55 -6.83 -2.67
N ALA A 19 24.00 -7.65 -1.73
CA ALA A 19 23.15 -8.19 -0.67
C ALA A 19 22.52 -7.09 0.22
N ARG A 20 23.24 -6.00 0.51
CA ARG A 20 22.65 -4.84 1.22
C ARG A 20 21.64 -4.08 0.36
N GLU A 21 21.91 -3.92 -0.93
CA GLU A 21 21.00 -3.25 -1.87
C GLU A 21 19.70 -4.05 -2.01
N GLU A 22 19.80 -5.35 -2.30
CA GLU A 22 18.66 -6.29 -2.37
C GLU A 22 17.87 -6.29 -1.05
N GLY A 23 18.55 -6.43 0.10
CA GLY A 23 17.88 -6.41 1.41
C GLY A 23 17.18 -5.07 1.71
N ARG A 24 17.72 -3.95 1.21
CA ARG A 24 17.05 -2.64 1.34
C ARG A 24 15.81 -2.56 0.47
N GLU A 25 15.87 -3.04 -0.76
CA GLU A 25 14.73 -3.08 -1.68
C GLU A 25 13.61 -3.99 -1.16
N GLU A 26 13.95 -5.20 -0.70
CA GLU A 26 12.99 -6.12 -0.07
C GLU A 26 12.35 -5.51 1.18
N GLY A 27 13.14 -4.82 2.00
CA GLY A 27 12.65 -4.11 3.19
C GLY A 27 11.61 -3.05 2.84
N LEU A 28 11.91 -2.22 1.84
CA LEU A 28 11.00 -1.18 1.35
C LEU A 28 9.73 -1.77 0.74
N GLU A 29 9.83 -2.85 -0.03
CA GLU A 29 8.67 -3.53 -0.60
C GLU A 29 7.77 -4.14 0.49
N LYS A 30 8.37 -4.75 1.51
CA LYS A 30 7.65 -5.33 2.65
C LYS A 30 6.94 -4.25 3.46
N GLU A 31 7.61 -3.14 3.75
CA GLU A 31 6.99 -1.99 4.42
C GLU A 31 5.81 -1.45 3.62
N ARG A 32 5.98 -1.28 2.30
CA ARG A 32 4.90 -0.84 1.41
C ARG A 32 3.70 -1.78 1.45
N LYS A 33 3.92 -3.10 1.38
CA LYS A 33 2.84 -4.11 1.47
C LYS A 33 2.12 -4.07 2.82
N LEU A 34 2.87 -3.96 3.92
CA LEU A 34 2.31 -3.86 5.27
C LEU A 34 1.47 -2.59 5.45
N ARG A 35 1.97 -1.44 4.99
CA ARG A 35 1.24 -0.17 5.03
C ARG A 35 -0.06 -0.25 4.24
N LEU A 36 -0.03 -0.79 3.02
CA LEU A 36 -1.23 -1.00 2.21
C LEU A 36 -2.25 -1.89 2.94
N SER A 37 -1.81 -3.05 3.45
CA SER A 37 -2.70 -3.96 4.18
C SER A 37 -3.36 -3.29 5.38
N SER A 38 -2.58 -2.55 6.18
CA SER A 38 -3.09 -1.82 7.35
C SER A 38 -4.11 -0.75 6.97
N LEU A 39 -3.86 0.04 5.92
CA LEU A 39 -4.78 1.07 5.44
C LEU A 39 -6.09 0.46 4.93
N ARG A 40 -6.00 -0.63 4.16
CA ARG A 40 -7.19 -1.35 3.67
C ARG A 40 -8.06 -1.84 4.82
N GLN A 41 -7.46 -2.43 5.86
CA GLN A 41 -8.20 -2.89 7.03
C GLN A 41 -8.89 -1.75 7.78
N LYS A 42 -8.17 -0.65 8.04
CA LYS A 42 -8.75 0.53 8.73
C LYS A 42 -9.92 1.12 7.97
N LEU A 43 -9.80 1.19 6.64
CA LEU A 43 -10.84 1.71 5.78
C LEU A 43 -12.08 0.82 5.78
N LEU A 44 -11.92 -0.51 5.69
CA LEU A 44 -13.04 -1.44 5.79
C LEU A 44 -13.71 -1.38 7.17
N MET A 45 -12.95 -1.22 8.24
CA MET A 45 -13.52 -0.99 9.57
C MET A 45 -14.34 0.30 9.65
N LEU A 46 -13.84 1.39 9.05
CA LEU A 46 -14.54 2.67 9.02
C LEU A 46 -15.83 2.56 8.20
N GLN A 47 -15.74 1.98 7.00
CA GLN A 47 -16.89 1.75 6.13
C GLN A 47 -17.93 0.85 6.80
N GLN A 48 -17.52 -0.23 7.47
CA GLN A 48 -18.46 -1.12 8.17
C GLN A 48 -19.22 -0.40 9.29
N LYS A 49 -18.56 0.54 9.99
CA LYS A 49 -19.19 1.32 11.08
C LYS A 49 -20.15 2.39 10.58
N ARG A 50 -19.86 3.05 9.46
CA ARG A 50 -20.65 4.18 8.97
C ARG A 50 -21.65 3.80 7.87
N PHE A 51 -21.25 2.93 6.96
CA PHE A 51 -21.95 2.61 5.72
C PHE A 51 -21.95 1.10 5.45
N PRO A 52 -22.47 0.25 6.37
CA PRO A 52 -22.40 -1.21 6.26
C PRO A 52 -22.96 -1.78 4.94
N GLN A 53 -23.92 -1.10 4.31
CA GLN A 53 -24.49 -1.47 3.02
C GLN A 53 -23.48 -1.47 1.86
N LEU A 54 -22.37 -0.72 1.96
CA LEU A 54 -21.35 -0.63 0.91
C LEU A 54 -20.27 -1.71 0.99
N SER A 55 -20.39 -2.69 1.90
CA SER A 55 -19.29 -3.61 2.25
C SER A 55 -18.70 -4.38 1.07
N GLN A 56 -19.55 -4.90 0.17
CA GLN A 56 -19.06 -5.63 -1.01
C GLN A 56 -18.30 -4.72 -1.97
N MET A 57 -18.84 -3.52 -2.24
CA MET A 57 -18.21 -2.56 -3.13
C MET A 57 -16.90 -2.03 -2.56
N ALA A 58 -16.91 -1.63 -1.28
CA ALA A 58 -15.73 -1.14 -0.58
C ALA A 58 -14.61 -2.18 -0.60
N SER A 59 -14.90 -3.44 -0.24
CA SER A 59 -13.92 -4.54 -0.29
C SER A 59 -13.27 -4.67 -1.67
N LYS A 60 -14.07 -4.68 -2.74
CA LYS A 60 -13.56 -4.80 -4.11
C LYS A 60 -12.69 -3.61 -4.51
N ARG A 61 -13.13 -2.38 -4.22
CA ARG A 61 -12.42 -1.16 -4.60
C ARG A 61 -11.12 -0.99 -3.83
N VAL A 62 -11.15 -1.20 -2.53
CA VAL A 62 -10.00 -1.10 -1.63
C VAL A 62 -8.91 -2.13 -1.97
N ALA A 63 -9.30 -3.33 -2.42
CA ALA A 63 -8.37 -4.35 -2.90
C ALA A 63 -7.65 -3.96 -4.21
N GLN A 64 -8.32 -3.20 -5.07
CA GLN A 64 -7.76 -2.74 -6.35
C GLN A 64 -6.77 -1.59 -6.19
N ILE A 65 -6.91 -0.76 -5.15
CA ILE A 65 -6.04 0.40 -4.94
C ILE A 65 -4.64 -0.05 -4.52
N THR A 66 -3.63 0.29 -5.30
CA THR A 66 -2.22 -0.12 -5.07
C THR A 66 -1.38 0.95 -4.40
N ARG A 67 -1.90 2.18 -4.30
CA ARG A 67 -1.22 3.35 -3.76
C ARG A 67 -1.66 3.68 -2.33
N PRO A 68 -0.71 3.77 -1.36
CA PRO A 68 -1.05 4.11 0.02
C PRO A 68 -1.71 5.49 0.17
N ASP A 69 -1.26 6.48 -0.59
CA ASP A 69 -1.77 7.85 -0.58
C ASP A 69 -3.24 7.93 -1.05
N VAL A 70 -3.60 7.13 -2.06
CA VAL A 70 -5.00 7.05 -2.53
C VAL A 70 -5.90 6.42 -1.47
N LEU A 71 -5.41 5.40 -0.73
CA LEU A 71 -6.15 4.81 0.39
C LEU A 71 -6.31 5.79 1.56
N GLU A 72 -5.30 6.61 1.85
CA GLU A 72 -5.36 7.63 2.89
C GLU A 72 -6.39 8.72 2.54
N ASP A 73 -6.39 9.22 1.30
CA ASP A 73 -7.39 10.18 0.83
C ASP A 73 -8.81 9.59 0.85
N LEU A 74 -8.97 8.32 0.43
CA LEU A 74 -10.26 7.63 0.51
C LEU A 74 -10.75 7.49 1.95
N MET A 75 -9.86 7.21 2.89
CA MET A 75 -10.21 7.14 4.31
C MET A 75 -10.70 8.49 4.85
N VAL A 76 -10.07 9.60 4.44
CA VAL A 76 -10.52 10.96 4.80
C VAL A 76 -11.89 11.26 4.19
N LYS A 77 -12.10 10.98 2.90
CA LYS A 77 -13.40 11.19 2.24
C LYS A 77 -14.50 10.35 2.86
N LEU A 78 -14.24 9.08 3.14
CA LEU A 78 -15.18 8.20 3.85
C LEU A 78 -15.46 8.64 5.28
N ALA A 79 -14.52 9.32 5.95
CA ALA A 79 -14.76 9.88 7.28
C ALA A 79 -15.63 11.15 7.24
N LEU A 80 -15.55 11.91 6.14
CA LEU A 80 -16.29 13.16 5.96
C LEU A 80 -17.66 12.99 5.30
N ALA A 81 -17.87 11.92 4.52
CA ALA A 81 -19.13 11.63 3.84
C ALA A 81 -20.32 11.68 4.82
N GLN A 82 -21.42 12.33 4.48
CA GLN A 82 -22.59 12.45 5.35
C GLN A 82 -23.51 11.23 5.23
N ASP A 83 -23.56 10.62 4.05
CA ASP A 83 -24.44 9.51 3.72
C ASP A 83 -23.77 8.44 2.84
N SER A 84 -24.56 7.46 2.46
CA SER A 84 -24.12 6.32 1.65
C SER A 84 -23.74 6.72 0.23
N ASP A 85 -24.37 7.76 -0.32
CA ASP A 85 -24.20 8.15 -1.72
C ASP A 85 -22.88 8.91 -1.88
N GLU A 86 -22.56 9.82 -0.95
CA GLU A 86 -21.25 10.49 -0.90
C GLU A 86 -20.11 9.48 -0.65
N ALA A 87 -20.35 8.46 0.18
CA ALA A 87 -19.38 7.40 0.43
C ALA A 87 -19.15 6.51 -0.80
N GLU A 88 -20.21 6.21 -1.55
CA GLU A 88 -20.13 5.49 -2.81
C GLU A 88 -19.39 6.28 -3.88
N GLU A 89 -19.68 7.56 -4.03
CA GLU A 89 -18.99 8.44 -4.97
C GLU A 89 -17.48 8.50 -4.67
N ALA A 90 -17.10 8.64 -3.40
CA ALA A 90 -15.70 8.63 -2.99
C ALA A 90 -14.98 7.32 -3.40
N LEU A 91 -15.64 6.17 -3.23
CA LEU A 91 -15.12 4.85 -3.62
C LEU A 91 -14.96 4.71 -5.14
N LEU A 92 -15.81 5.37 -5.93
CA LEU A 92 -15.77 5.34 -7.39
C LEU A 92 -14.68 6.25 -7.95
N VAL A 93 -14.64 7.51 -7.52
CA VAL A 93 -13.70 8.53 -8.02
C VAL A 93 -12.25 8.11 -7.77
N LEU A 94 -11.95 7.64 -6.55
CA LEU A 94 -10.57 7.34 -6.19
C LEU A 94 -10.05 6.03 -6.81
N ALA A 95 -10.93 5.05 -7.02
CA ALA A 95 -10.55 3.84 -7.74
C ALA A 95 -10.17 4.13 -9.21
N GLN A 96 -10.81 5.11 -9.85
CA GLN A 96 -10.45 5.54 -11.21
C GLN A 96 -9.12 6.31 -11.22
N SER A 97 -8.87 7.14 -10.21
CA SER A 97 -7.62 7.91 -10.09
C SER A 97 -6.38 7.03 -9.87
N ASP A 98 -6.51 5.89 -9.18
CA ASP A 98 -5.43 4.91 -9.03
C ASP A 98 -5.10 4.27 -10.39
N GLN A 99 -6.13 3.87 -11.16
CA GLN A 99 -5.99 3.18 -12.44
C GLN A 99 -5.44 4.08 -13.56
N ALA A 100 -5.92 5.32 -13.65
CA ALA A 100 -5.48 6.27 -14.67
C ALA A 100 -3.98 6.59 -14.58
N ASN A 101 -3.43 6.61 -13.36
CA ASN A 101 -2.03 6.95 -13.12
C ASN A 101 -1.09 5.73 -13.15
N THR A 102 -1.63 4.50 -13.20
CA THR A 102 -0.85 3.28 -13.46
C THR A 102 -0.70 2.96 -14.96
N ALA A 103 -1.45 3.65 -15.83
CA ALA A 103 -1.46 3.45 -17.28
C ALA A 103 -0.72 4.54 -18.07
N SER A 104 -0.13 5.53 -17.39
CA SER A 104 0.81 6.53 -17.94
C SER A 104 2.21 6.29 -17.41
#